data_AF-A0A6B2G2Y5-F1
#
_entry.id   AF-A0A6B2G2Y5-F1
#
_cell.length_a   1.000
_cell.length_b   1.000
_cell.length_c   1.000
_cell.angle_alpha   90.00
_cell.angle_beta   90.00
_cell.angle_gamma   90.00
#
_symmetry.space_group_name_H-M   'P 1'
#
loop_
_entity.id
_entity.type
_entity.pdbx_description
1 polymer ?
#
loop_
_entity_poly.entity_id
_entity_poly.type
_entity_poly.pdbx_seq_one_letter_code
_entity_poly.pdbx_strand_id
1 'polypeptide(L)'
;VVSTPGMANEILLKIVEMFNLQIVEMLKYSVDQKSKLSISDVIDHDEEEDEDEEDEDDYDYDDTDDMDDDEMEAVLSSIQEVQRTLFKILKSVYFPFFQQTFENIINLLKSDYHPLQSWAICFLSDLVEFCPNESVQLSGIFLEIIQNLFDHKNSNVRTSTYFFCSILVEFAPLQYQTFNIFALSKIVAAISDPESRESNNIYATANAIALVGKMM
;
A
#
# COMPACT_ATOMS: atom_id res chain seq x y z
N VAL A 1 -0.27 -12.79 44.39
CA VAL A 1 0.79 -12.37 43.45
C VAL A 1 0.19 -11.27 42.60
N VAL A 2 0.43 -10.01 42.99
CA VAL A 2 -0.03 -8.85 42.23
C VAL A 2 1.02 -8.65 41.14
N SER A 3 0.69 -8.94 39.88
CA SER A 3 1.58 -8.58 38.77
C SER A 3 1.73 -7.06 38.79
N THR A 4 2.97 -6.59 38.88
CA THR A 4 3.27 -5.16 38.78
C THR A 4 2.87 -4.69 37.38
N PRO A 5 2.20 -3.53 37.23
CA PRO A 5 1.75 -3.02 35.92
C PRO A 5 2.86 -2.98 34.86
N GLY A 6 4.12 -2.82 35.27
CA GLY A 6 5.29 -2.84 34.37
C GLY A 6 5.55 -4.19 33.70
N MET A 7 5.36 -5.32 34.39
CA MET A 7 5.63 -6.64 33.83
C MET A 7 4.57 -7.05 32.79
N ALA A 8 3.31 -6.68 33.03
CA ALA A 8 2.22 -6.91 32.09
C ALA A 8 2.42 -6.11 30.79
N ASN A 9 2.88 -4.85 30.89
CA ASN A 9 3.20 -4.02 29.73
C ASN A 9 4.40 -4.56 28.95
N GLU A 10 5.43 -5.07 29.63
CA GLU A 10 6.60 -5.65 28.95
C GLU A 10 6.25 -6.93 28.17
N ILE A 11 5.39 -7.79 28.75
CA ILE A 11 4.89 -8.99 28.07
C ILE A 11 4.05 -8.60 26.85
N LEU A 12 3.16 -7.60 26.99
CA LEU A 12 2.36 -7.11 25.88
C LEU A 12 3.23 -6.59 24.72
N LEU A 13 4.27 -5.80 25.03
CA LEU A 13 5.18 -5.28 24.01
C LEU A 13 5.96 -6.39 23.30
N LYS A 14 6.39 -7.44 24.01
CA LYS A 14 7.03 -8.61 23.38
C LYS A 14 6.08 -9.37 22.45
N ILE A 15 4.80 -9.50 22.84
CA ILE A 15 3.78 -10.12 21.98
C ILE A 15 3.58 -9.29 20.71
N VAL A 16 3.49 -7.96 20.85
CA VAL A 16 3.38 -7.04 19.70
C VAL A 16 4.61 -7.15 18.80
N GLU A 17 5.80 -7.23 19.38
CA GLU A 17 7.05 -7.43 18.63
C GLU A 17 7.02 -8.73 17.81
N MET A 18 6.59 -9.85 18.41
CA MET A 18 6.47 -11.13 17.72
C MET A 18 5.50 -11.07 16.54
N PHE A 19 4.30 -10.49 16.73
CA PHE A 19 3.35 -10.31 15.63
C PHE A 19 3.90 -9.37 14.55
N ASN A 20 4.62 -8.32 14.95
CA ASN A 20 5.20 -7.39 14.00
C ASN A 20 6.32 -8.02 13.16
N LEU A 21 7.13 -8.91 13.74
CA LEU A 21 8.13 -9.67 12.98
C LEU A 21 7.47 -10.56 11.92
N GLN A 22 6.36 -11.22 12.25
CA GLN A 22 5.58 -11.99 11.27
C GLN A 22 5.02 -11.09 10.16
N ILE A 23 4.52 -9.90 10.49
CA ILE A 23 4.07 -8.91 9.49
C ILE A 23 5.24 -8.53 8.57
N VAL A 24 6.42 -8.25 9.11
CA VAL A 24 7.61 -7.91 8.32
C VAL A 24 7.98 -9.04 7.37
N GLU A 25 7.99 -10.29 7.83
CA GLU A 25 8.29 -11.46 7.01
C GLU A 25 7.28 -11.66 5.89
N MET A 26 5.98 -11.60 6.19
CA MET A 26 4.92 -11.77 5.18
C MET A 26 4.95 -10.63 4.14
N LEU A 27 5.18 -9.38 4.56
CA LEU A 27 5.32 -8.27 3.62
C LEU A 27 6.54 -8.42 2.70
N LYS A 28 7.68 -8.88 3.23
CA LYS A 28 8.86 -9.18 2.42
C LYS A 28 8.54 -10.26 1.38
N TYR A 29 7.91 -11.33 1.81
CA TYR A 29 7.50 -12.41 0.93
C TYR A 29 6.58 -11.92 -0.20
N SER A 30 5.58 -11.09 0.09
CA SER A 30 4.72 -10.50 -0.96
C SER A 30 5.48 -9.62 -1.96
N VAL A 31 6.48 -8.85 -1.49
CA VAL A 31 7.35 -8.05 -2.37
C VAL A 31 8.24 -8.95 -3.24
N ASP A 32 8.81 -9.99 -2.64
CA ASP A 32 9.73 -10.91 -3.32
C ASP A 32 9.00 -11.75 -4.38
N GLN A 33 7.80 -12.27 -4.08
CA GLN A 33 7.03 -13.06 -5.03
C GLN A 33 6.72 -12.24 -6.29
N LYS A 34 6.26 -10.99 -6.15
CA LYS A 34 6.00 -10.18 -7.35
C LYS A 34 7.28 -9.79 -8.11
N SER A 35 8.41 -9.67 -7.41
CA SER A 35 9.70 -9.44 -8.05
C SER A 35 10.14 -10.64 -8.90
N LYS A 36 9.86 -11.87 -8.45
CA LYS A 36 10.13 -13.10 -9.22
C LYS A 36 9.20 -13.26 -10.43
N LEU A 37 7.89 -13.07 -10.25
CA LEU A 37 6.93 -13.12 -11.34
C LEU A 37 7.32 -12.15 -12.46
N SER A 38 7.71 -10.92 -12.12
CA SER A 38 8.17 -9.95 -13.12
C SER A 38 9.45 -10.36 -13.86
N ILE A 39 10.28 -11.24 -13.30
CA ILE A 39 11.47 -11.77 -13.98
C ILE A 39 11.06 -12.95 -14.87
N SER A 40 10.19 -13.84 -14.37
CA SER A 40 9.65 -14.96 -15.16
C SER A 40 8.92 -14.46 -16.40
N ASP A 41 8.01 -13.49 -16.25
CA ASP A 41 7.26 -12.90 -17.38
C ASP A 41 8.18 -12.31 -18.46
N VAL A 42 9.38 -11.85 -18.08
CA VAL A 42 10.39 -11.33 -19.03
C VAL A 42 11.14 -12.46 -19.72
N ILE A 43 11.53 -13.51 -18.97
CA ILE A 43 12.21 -14.68 -19.53
C ILE A 43 11.27 -15.43 -20.50
N ASP A 44 10.03 -15.68 -20.09
CA ASP A 44 9.04 -16.36 -20.95
C ASP A 44 8.75 -15.54 -22.22
N HIS A 45 8.74 -14.20 -22.13
CA HIS A 45 8.56 -13.35 -23.30
C HIS A 45 9.76 -13.38 -24.25
N ASP A 46 10.98 -13.43 -23.71
CA ASP A 46 12.21 -13.55 -24.52
C ASP A 46 12.30 -14.97 -25.16
N GLU A 47 11.88 -16.02 -24.45
CA GLU A 47 11.85 -17.40 -24.96
C GLU A 47 10.76 -17.61 -26.03
N GLU A 48 9.56 -17.05 -25.88
CA GLU A 48 8.52 -17.07 -26.92
C GLU A 48 8.94 -16.30 -28.20
N GLU A 49 9.83 -15.30 -28.11
CA GLU A 49 10.38 -14.61 -29.27
C GLU A 49 11.50 -15.41 -29.97
N ASP A 50 12.17 -16.33 -29.26
CA ASP A 50 13.25 -17.20 -29.77
C ASP A 50 12.75 -18.61 -30.21
N GLU A 51 11.56 -19.05 -29.80
CA GLU A 51 10.96 -20.37 -30.12
C GLU A 51 10.42 -20.54 -31.56
N ASP A 52 10.76 -19.65 -32.50
CA ASP A 52 10.59 -19.91 -33.94
C ASP A 52 11.72 -20.82 -34.54
N GLU A 53 12.73 -21.22 -33.74
CA GLU A 53 13.76 -22.20 -34.15
C GLU A 53 14.07 -23.25 -33.04
N GLU A 54 13.54 -24.47 -33.27
CA GLU A 54 13.95 -25.79 -32.74
C GLU A 54 13.34 -26.32 -31.42
N ASP A 55 12.58 -27.43 -31.59
CA ASP A 55 12.02 -28.32 -30.57
C ASP A 55 13.06 -29.05 -29.69
N GLU A 56 12.59 -29.48 -28.52
CA GLU A 56 13.08 -30.55 -27.62
C GLU A 56 14.38 -30.28 -26.82
N ASP A 57 14.24 -29.90 -25.54
CA ASP A 57 14.77 -30.70 -24.41
C ASP A 57 14.49 -30.07 -23.02
N ASP A 58 13.77 -30.82 -22.18
CA ASP A 58 13.96 -31.03 -20.73
C ASP A 58 14.29 -29.80 -19.84
N TYR A 59 13.27 -29.05 -19.39
CA TYR A 59 13.42 -28.15 -18.25
C TYR A 59 12.51 -28.55 -17.09
N ASP A 60 13.19 -29.00 -16.03
CA ASP A 60 12.73 -29.24 -14.67
C ASP A 60 11.88 -28.04 -14.22
N TYR A 61 10.56 -28.20 -14.24
CA TYR A 61 9.59 -27.26 -13.68
C TYR A 61 9.86 -27.24 -12.17
N ASP A 62 10.78 -26.37 -11.73
CA ASP A 62 11.00 -26.10 -10.32
C ASP A 62 9.66 -25.55 -9.81
N ASP A 63 8.89 -26.45 -9.18
CA ASP A 63 7.58 -26.26 -8.59
C ASP A 63 7.73 -25.32 -7.38
N THR A 64 8.24 -24.11 -7.61
CA THR A 64 8.15 -23.04 -6.64
C THR A 64 6.68 -22.71 -6.53
N ASP A 65 6.08 -23.03 -5.39
CA ASP A 65 4.74 -22.60 -4.98
C ASP A 65 4.66 -21.06 -5.07
N ASP A 66 4.46 -20.56 -6.29
CA ASP A 66 4.33 -19.15 -6.58
C ASP A 66 2.92 -18.73 -6.21
N MET A 67 2.88 -17.70 -5.36
CA MET A 67 1.63 -17.18 -4.84
C MET A 67 0.89 -16.48 -5.97
N ASP A 68 -0.31 -16.96 -6.28
CA ASP A 68 -1.17 -16.27 -7.24
C ASP A 68 -1.66 -14.91 -6.69
N ASP A 69 -2.22 -14.08 -7.57
CA ASP A 69 -2.65 -12.73 -7.18
C ASP A 69 -3.75 -12.75 -6.10
N ASP A 70 -4.63 -13.77 -6.09
CA ASP A 70 -5.72 -13.89 -5.10
C ASP A 70 -5.17 -14.27 -3.71
N GLU A 71 -4.21 -15.19 -3.65
CA GLU A 71 -3.54 -15.59 -2.42
C GLU A 71 -2.70 -14.43 -1.85
N MET A 72 -2.04 -13.66 -2.72
CA MET A 72 -1.31 -12.46 -2.32
C MET A 72 -2.24 -11.38 -1.74
N GLU A 73 -3.38 -11.14 -2.39
CA GLU A 73 -4.39 -10.22 -1.85
C GLU A 73 -4.94 -10.70 -0.50
N ALA A 74 -5.15 -12.00 -0.32
CA ALA A 74 -5.60 -12.57 0.95
C ALA A 74 -4.56 -12.39 2.08
N VAL A 75 -3.27 -12.57 1.77
CA VAL A 75 -2.16 -12.32 2.70
C VAL A 75 -2.09 -10.84 3.07
N LEU A 76 -2.10 -9.93 2.09
CA LEU A 76 -2.05 -8.49 2.31
C LEU A 76 -3.26 -7.98 3.12
N SER A 77 -4.45 -8.50 2.82
CA SER A 77 -5.66 -8.22 3.60
C SER A 77 -5.51 -8.64 5.07
N SER A 78 -4.98 -9.83 5.31
CA SER A 78 -4.76 -10.35 6.66
C SER A 78 -3.74 -9.49 7.44
N ILE A 79 -2.65 -9.09 6.78
CA ILE A 79 -1.67 -8.18 7.37
C ILE A 79 -2.32 -6.84 7.71
N GLN A 80 -3.12 -6.28 6.81
CA GLN A 80 -3.78 -4.99 6.98
C GLN A 80 -4.77 -5.00 8.14
N GLU A 81 -5.55 -6.08 8.31
CA GLU A 81 -6.47 -6.21 9.44
C GLU A 81 -5.73 -6.25 10.78
N VAL A 82 -4.64 -7.02 10.87
CA VAL A 82 -3.82 -7.11 12.09
C VAL A 82 -3.17 -5.77 12.39
N GLN A 83 -2.50 -5.16 11.39
CA GLN A 83 -1.84 -3.86 11.56
C GLN A 83 -2.83 -2.78 11.99
N ARG A 84 -4.01 -2.70 11.34
CA ARG A 84 -5.07 -1.76 11.69
C ARG A 84 -5.56 -1.96 13.11
N THR A 85 -5.70 -3.22 13.54
CA THR A 85 -6.12 -3.57 14.90
C THR A 85 -5.06 -3.13 15.93
N LEU A 86 -3.77 -3.37 15.66
CA LEU A 86 -2.67 -2.91 16.49
C LEU A 86 -2.66 -1.39 16.62
N PHE A 87 -2.82 -0.65 15.51
CA PHE A 87 -2.97 0.80 15.54
C PHE A 87 -4.18 1.26 16.35
N LYS A 88 -5.35 0.62 16.19
CA LYS A 88 -6.56 0.97 16.97
C LYS A 88 -6.36 0.84 18.47
N ILE A 89 -5.64 -0.20 18.91
CA ILE A 89 -5.44 -0.50 20.33
C ILE A 89 -4.29 0.32 20.93
N LEU A 90 -3.15 0.37 20.25
CA LEU A 90 -1.88 0.85 20.79
C LEU A 90 -1.52 2.27 20.33
N LYS A 91 -2.11 2.76 19.23
CA LYS A 91 -1.88 4.10 18.68
C LYS A 91 -0.36 4.36 18.51
N SER A 92 0.13 5.49 18.99
CA SER A 92 1.54 5.90 18.96
C SER A 92 2.50 4.87 19.58
N VAL A 93 2.04 4.01 20.49
CA VAL A 93 2.90 2.95 21.07
C VAL A 93 3.30 1.91 20.02
N TYR A 94 2.46 1.68 19.00
CA TYR A 94 2.77 0.75 17.92
C TYR A 94 3.68 1.37 16.84
N PHE A 95 3.79 2.69 16.78
CA PHE A 95 4.54 3.38 15.72
C PHE A 95 5.98 2.88 15.54
N PRO A 96 6.81 2.65 16.59
CA PRO A 96 8.17 2.12 16.42
C PRO A 96 8.23 0.72 15.80
N PHE A 97 7.18 -0.09 15.98
CA PHE A 97 7.08 -1.41 15.37
C PHE A 97 6.68 -1.29 13.89
N PHE A 98 5.70 -0.43 13.59
CA PHE A 98 5.34 -0.09 12.21
C PHE A 98 6.52 0.45 11.39
N GLN A 99 7.44 1.21 12.00
CA GLN A 99 8.64 1.69 11.29
C GLN A 99 9.48 0.55 10.69
N GLN A 100 9.40 -0.67 11.24
CA GLN A 100 10.10 -1.85 10.71
C GLN A 100 9.44 -2.43 9.46
N THR A 101 8.14 -2.14 9.23
CA THR A 101 7.41 -2.57 8.03
C THR A 101 7.47 -1.53 6.92
N PHE A 102 7.85 -0.30 7.25
CA PHE A 102 7.76 0.86 6.36
C PHE A 102 8.51 0.68 5.04
N GLU A 103 9.73 0.15 5.06
CA GLU A 103 10.50 -0.08 3.83
C GLU A 103 9.77 -1.03 2.85
N ASN A 104 9.21 -2.13 3.36
CA ASN A 104 8.43 -3.05 2.53
C ASN A 104 7.17 -2.38 1.98
N ILE A 105 6.46 -1.58 2.78
CA ILE A 105 5.29 -0.81 2.33
C ILE A 105 5.68 0.16 1.22
N ILE A 106 6.84 0.81 1.32
CA ILE A 106 7.36 1.68 0.25
C ILE A 106 7.71 0.87 -1.01
N ASN A 107 8.23 -0.35 -0.87
CA ASN A 107 8.48 -1.22 -2.03
C ASN A 107 7.18 -1.65 -2.72
N LEU A 108 6.14 -1.98 -1.95
CA LEU A 108 4.79 -2.22 -2.50
C LEU A 108 4.26 -0.98 -3.25
N LEU A 109 4.45 0.22 -2.69
CA LEU A 109 4.01 1.48 -3.29
C LEU A 109 4.74 1.79 -4.61
N LYS A 110 5.98 1.32 -4.77
CA LYS A 110 6.81 1.50 -5.96
C LYS A 110 6.61 0.41 -7.01
N SER A 111 5.88 -0.65 -6.69
CA SER A 111 5.64 -1.75 -7.62
C SER A 111 4.94 -1.26 -8.89
N ASP A 112 5.28 -1.85 -10.03
CA ASP A 112 4.54 -1.67 -11.28
C ASP A 112 3.20 -2.41 -11.26
N TYR A 113 3.00 -3.35 -10.32
CA TYR A 113 1.74 -4.04 -10.13
C TYR A 113 0.75 -3.19 -9.32
N HIS A 114 -0.27 -2.68 -10.02
CA HIS A 114 -1.23 -1.69 -9.50
C HIS A 114 -1.97 -2.08 -8.20
N PRO A 115 -2.33 -3.36 -7.97
CA PRO A 115 -2.93 -3.76 -6.70
C PRO A 115 -2.00 -3.56 -5.50
N LEU A 116 -0.68 -3.79 -5.63
CA LEU A 116 0.28 -3.56 -4.54
C LEU A 116 0.39 -2.09 -4.16
N GLN A 117 0.33 -1.19 -5.16
CA GLN A 117 0.29 0.24 -4.92
C GLN A 117 -0.95 0.62 -4.07
N SER A 118 -2.10 0.02 -4.38
CA SER A 118 -3.35 0.24 -3.62
C SER A 118 -3.27 -0.31 -2.20
N TRP A 119 -2.69 -1.50 -1.99
CA TRP A 119 -2.44 -2.06 -0.66
C TRP A 119 -1.49 -1.20 0.17
N ALA A 120 -0.41 -0.72 -0.42
CA ALA A 120 0.51 0.21 0.24
C ALA A 120 -0.20 1.49 0.70
N ILE A 121 -1.07 2.04 -0.14
CA ILE A 121 -1.91 3.18 0.22
C ILE A 121 -2.83 2.85 1.42
N CYS A 122 -3.42 1.66 1.48
CA CYS A 122 -4.23 1.25 2.64
C CYS A 122 -3.40 1.21 3.94
N PHE A 123 -2.20 0.63 3.92
CA PHE A 123 -1.33 0.61 5.10
C PHE A 123 -0.92 2.02 5.57
N LEU A 124 -0.60 2.91 4.63
CA LEU A 124 -0.27 4.31 4.92
C LEU A 124 -1.48 5.10 5.43
N SER A 125 -2.67 4.79 4.93
CA SER A 125 -3.93 5.37 5.40
C SER A 125 -4.14 5.05 6.89
N ASP A 126 -3.93 3.80 7.30
CA ASP A 126 -4.05 3.41 8.71
C ASP A 126 -3.03 4.15 9.60
N LEU A 127 -1.79 4.31 9.12
CA LEU A 127 -0.78 5.11 9.83
C LEU A 127 -1.28 6.54 10.09
N VAL A 128 -1.82 7.22 9.08
CA VAL A 128 -2.28 8.61 9.23
C VAL A 128 -3.55 8.69 10.09
N GLU A 129 -4.50 7.76 9.91
CA GLU A 129 -5.76 7.71 10.65
C GLU A 129 -5.51 7.57 12.16
N PHE A 130 -4.56 6.74 12.56
CA PHE A 130 -4.35 6.39 13.96
C PHE A 130 -3.16 7.08 14.63
N CYS A 131 -2.18 7.54 13.87
CA CYS A 131 -0.96 8.19 14.35
C CYS A 131 -0.61 9.44 13.50
N PRO A 132 -1.50 10.44 13.38
CA PRO A 132 -1.32 11.56 12.45
C PRO A 132 -0.07 12.40 12.75
N ASN A 133 0.32 12.56 14.02
CA ASN A 133 1.51 13.34 14.37
C ASN A 133 2.81 12.59 14.04
N GLU A 134 2.86 11.29 14.32
CA GLU A 134 4.01 10.44 14.08
C GLU A 134 4.21 10.19 12.58
N SER A 135 3.10 10.08 11.83
CA SER A 135 3.13 9.85 10.38
C SER A 135 3.98 10.87 9.61
N VAL A 136 4.07 12.11 10.11
CA VAL A 136 4.88 13.19 9.51
C VAL A 136 6.37 12.83 9.43
N GLN A 137 6.87 11.98 10.33
CA GLN A 137 8.27 11.55 10.32
C GLN A 137 8.62 10.72 9.08
N LEU A 138 7.63 10.07 8.47
CA LEU A 138 7.79 9.19 7.31
C LEU A 138 7.25 9.82 6.01
N SER A 139 6.55 10.95 6.12
CA SER A 139 5.72 11.48 5.03
C SER A 139 6.47 11.95 3.80
N GLY A 140 7.69 12.47 3.96
CA GLY A 140 8.49 12.91 2.82
C GLY A 140 8.63 11.83 1.75
N ILE A 141 8.85 10.58 2.17
CA ILE A 141 9.09 9.45 1.25
C ILE A 141 7.81 9.04 0.52
N PHE A 142 6.70 8.80 1.24
CA PHE A 142 5.50 8.31 0.58
C PHE A 142 4.76 9.41 -0.20
N LEU A 143 4.81 10.69 0.24
CA LEU A 143 4.14 11.78 -0.48
C LEU A 143 4.83 12.07 -1.83
N GLU A 144 6.15 11.92 -1.90
CA GLU A 144 6.92 12.06 -3.15
C GLU A 144 6.50 11.03 -4.21
N ILE A 145 6.07 9.84 -3.78
CA ILE A 145 5.58 8.79 -4.67
C ILE A 145 4.10 9.02 -5.00
N ILE A 146 3.26 9.25 -3.98
CA ILE A 146 1.81 9.40 -4.13
C ILE A 146 1.44 10.59 -5.02
N GLN A 147 2.22 11.68 -5.02
CA GLN A 147 1.96 12.82 -5.91
C GLN A 147 1.92 12.45 -7.41
N ASN A 148 2.61 11.36 -7.81
CA ASN A 148 2.61 10.86 -9.19
C ASN A 148 1.42 9.93 -9.47
N LEU A 149 0.75 9.41 -8.43
CA LEU A 149 -0.35 8.46 -8.57
C LEU A 149 -1.70 9.12 -8.90
N PHE A 150 -1.79 10.45 -8.81
CA PHE A 150 -2.98 11.20 -9.26
C PHE A 150 -3.24 11.04 -10.75
N ASP A 151 -2.18 10.95 -11.54
CA ASP A 151 -2.23 10.87 -13.01
C ASP A 151 -2.04 9.42 -13.51
N HIS A 152 -2.18 8.44 -12.60
CA HIS A 152 -1.94 7.03 -12.90
C HIS A 152 -2.92 6.48 -13.95
N LYS A 153 -2.45 5.64 -14.88
CA LYS A 153 -3.28 5.09 -15.98
C LYS A 153 -4.45 4.23 -15.47
N ASN A 154 -4.17 3.37 -14.49
CA ASN A 154 -5.19 2.54 -13.85
C ASN A 154 -6.07 3.38 -12.90
N SER A 155 -7.39 3.33 -13.10
CA SER A 155 -8.36 4.12 -12.34
C SER A 155 -8.56 3.66 -10.89
N ASN A 156 -8.26 2.40 -10.56
CA ASN A 156 -8.29 1.91 -9.18
C ASN A 156 -7.18 2.57 -8.35
N VAL A 157 -5.97 2.71 -8.91
CA VAL A 157 -4.86 3.41 -8.23
C VAL A 157 -5.19 4.88 -7.99
N ARG A 158 -5.82 5.55 -8.96
CA ARG A 158 -6.31 6.93 -8.75
C ARG A 158 -7.37 6.99 -7.65
N THR A 159 -8.29 6.02 -7.61
CA THR A 159 -9.31 5.91 -6.57
C THR A 159 -8.70 5.72 -5.19
N SER A 160 -7.72 4.82 -5.05
CA SER A 160 -6.94 4.62 -3.81
C SER A 160 -6.23 5.92 -3.38
N THR A 161 -5.65 6.65 -4.34
CA THR A 161 -4.99 7.94 -4.10
C THR A 161 -5.98 8.99 -3.55
N TYR A 162 -7.19 9.07 -4.10
CA TYR A 162 -8.24 9.95 -3.58
C TYR A 162 -8.71 9.50 -2.19
N PHE A 163 -8.86 8.20 -1.96
CA PHE A 163 -9.17 7.69 -0.64
C PHE A 163 -8.12 8.12 0.39
N PHE A 164 -6.83 7.98 0.09
CA PHE A 164 -5.75 8.44 0.96
C PHE A 164 -5.86 9.93 1.28
N CYS A 165 -6.10 10.77 0.28
CA CYS A 165 -6.29 12.20 0.50
C CYS A 165 -7.49 12.48 1.41
N SER A 166 -8.56 11.68 1.31
CA SER A 166 -9.72 11.79 2.21
C SER A 166 -9.34 11.49 3.67
N ILE A 167 -8.39 10.59 3.90
CA ILE A 167 -7.84 10.26 5.21
C ILE A 167 -6.96 11.41 5.73
N LEU A 168 -6.10 12.00 4.88
CA LEU A 168 -5.31 13.17 5.24
C LEU A 168 -6.18 14.35 5.70
N VAL A 169 -7.26 14.63 4.97
CA VAL A 169 -8.19 15.73 5.27
C VAL A 169 -8.95 15.49 6.57
N GLU A 170 -9.37 14.24 6.83
CA GLU A 170 -10.17 13.92 8.02
C GLU A 170 -9.34 13.83 9.30
N PHE A 171 -8.19 13.18 9.23
CA PHE A 171 -7.43 12.80 10.43
C PHE A 171 -6.17 13.63 10.66
N ALA A 172 -5.66 14.32 9.63
CA ALA A 172 -4.41 15.07 9.73
C ALA A 172 -4.41 16.40 8.93
N PRO A 173 -5.48 17.24 9.00
CA PRO A 173 -5.65 18.40 8.13
C PRO A 173 -4.57 19.47 8.32
N LEU A 174 -4.01 19.61 9.53
CA LEU A 174 -2.95 20.58 9.82
C LEU A 174 -1.58 20.08 9.38
N GLN A 175 -1.29 18.80 9.63
CA GLN A 175 -0.01 18.16 9.33
C GLN A 175 0.23 18.09 7.82
N TYR A 176 -0.84 17.86 7.04
CA TYR A 176 -0.77 17.67 5.59
C TYR A 176 -1.37 18.84 4.79
N GLN A 177 -1.55 20.01 5.39
CA GLN A 177 -2.20 21.17 4.75
C GLN A 177 -1.62 21.50 3.37
N THR A 178 -0.29 21.59 3.26
CA THR A 178 0.38 21.89 1.99
C THR A 178 0.10 20.84 0.92
N PHE A 179 0.12 19.56 1.30
CA PHE A 179 -0.17 18.47 0.39
C PHE A 179 -1.65 18.45 -0.01
N ASN A 180 -2.57 18.75 0.91
CA ASN A 180 -4.00 18.84 0.62
C ASN A 180 -4.32 19.95 -0.41
N ILE A 181 -3.63 21.10 -0.35
CA ILE A 181 -3.77 22.18 -1.35
C ILE A 181 -3.28 21.71 -2.73
N PHE A 182 -2.13 21.03 -2.77
CA PHE A 182 -1.62 20.43 -4.01
C PHE A 182 -2.60 19.38 -4.57
N ALA A 183 -3.04 18.45 -3.73
CA ALA A 183 -3.96 17.38 -4.07
C ALA A 183 -5.27 17.93 -4.64
N LEU A 184 -5.85 18.97 -4.03
CA LEU A 184 -7.07 19.61 -4.53
C LEU A 184 -6.92 20.06 -5.99
N SER A 185 -5.77 20.64 -6.36
CA SER A 185 -5.51 21.07 -7.74
C SER A 185 -5.50 19.89 -8.71
N LYS A 186 -4.87 18.77 -8.32
CA LYS A 186 -4.85 17.53 -9.10
C LYS A 186 -6.23 16.89 -9.25
N ILE A 187 -6.99 16.84 -8.16
CA ILE A 187 -8.35 16.26 -8.13
C ILE A 187 -9.30 17.07 -9.03
N VAL A 188 -9.25 18.41 -8.97
CA VAL A 188 -10.06 19.28 -9.84
C VAL A 188 -9.71 19.11 -11.31
N ALA A 189 -8.42 18.93 -11.63
CA ALA A 189 -7.98 18.63 -12.99
C ALA A 189 -8.55 17.29 -13.48
N ALA A 190 -8.47 16.22 -12.68
CA ALA A 190 -9.00 14.91 -13.02
C ALA A 190 -10.53 14.91 -13.24
N ILE A 191 -11.28 15.70 -12.47
CA ILE A 191 -12.74 15.86 -12.66
C ILE A 191 -13.06 16.57 -13.98
N SER A 192 -12.19 17.50 -14.39
CA SER A 192 -12.36 18.31 -15.59
C SER A 192 -11.84 17.63 -16.86
N ASP A 193 -11.21 16.47 -16.72
CA ASP A 193 -10.64 15.72 -17.85
C ASP A 193 -11.74 15.34 -18.87
N PRO A 194 -11.49 15.48 -20.19
CA PRO A 194 -12.46 15.10 -21.22
C PRO A 194 -12.94 13.64 -21.11
N GLU A 195 -12.07 12.73 -20.67
CA GLU A 195 -12.34 11.30 -20.51
C GLU A 195 -12.87 10.95 -19.12
N SER A 196 -13.11 11.94 -18.25
CA SER A 196 -13.56 11.73 -16.86
C SER A 196 -14.89 10.95 -16.75
N ARG A 197 -15.71 10.97 -17.80
CA ARG A 197 -17.02 10.30 -17.88
C ARG A 197 -16.99 8.96 -18.59
N GLU A 198 -15.85 8.53 -19.11
CA GLU A 198 -15.70 7.22 -19.72
C GLU A 198 -15.91 6.11 -18.70
N SER A 199 -16.37 4.93 -19.15
CA SER A 199 -16.73 3.80 -18.27
C SER A 199 -15.59 3.39 -17.33
N ASN A 200 -14.35 3.50 -17.79
CA ASN A 200 -13.17 3.11 -17.02
C ASN A 200 -12.78 4.16 -15.96
N ASN A 201 -13.25 5.41 -16.11
CA ASN A 201 -12.87 6.54 -15.26
C ASN A 201 -13.99 6.99 -14.32
N ILE A 202 -15.24 6.63 -14.60
CA ILE A 202 -16.42 7.17 -13.92
C ILE A 202 -16.39 6.99 -12.39
N TYR A 203 -15.89 5.86 -11.90
CA TYR A 203 -15.77 5.60 -10.46
C TYR A 203 -14.68 6.45 -9.80
N ALA A 204 -13.52 6.58 -10.43
CA ALA A 204 -12.46 7.44 -9.93
C ALA A 204 -12.91 8.92 -9.90
N THR A 205 -13.59 9.37 -10.96
CA THR A 205 -14.17 10.72 -11.05
C THR A 205 -15.22 10.96 -9.98
N ALA A 206 -16.11 10.00 -9.71
CA ALA A 206 -17.10 10.12 -8.64
C ALA A 206 -16.45 10.26 -7.26
N ASN A 207 -15.41 9.47 -6.97
CA ASN A 207 -14.63 9.58 -5.74
C ASN A 207 -13.91 10.94 -5.63
N ALA A 208 -13.34 11.44 -6.74
CA ALA A 208 -12.73 12.76 -6.80
C ALA A 208 -13.73 13.87 -6.45
N ILE A 209 -14.94 13.84 -7.02
CA ILE A 209 -16.00 14.82 -6.73
C ILE A 209 -16.39 14.78 -5.24
N ALA A 210 -16.60 13.58 -4.69
CA ALA A 210 -16.94 13.41 -3.28
C ALA A 210 -15.85 13.97 -2.36
N LEU A 211 -14.57 13.75 -2.73
CA LEU A 211 -13.43 14.28 -1.99
C LEU A 211 -13.34 15.80 -2.03
N VAL A 212 -13.58 16.44 -3.19
CA VAL A 212 -13.64 17.91 -3.26
C VAL A 212 -14.69 18.46 -2.29
N GLY A 213 -15.86 17.81 -2.22
CA GLY A 213 -16.91 18.18 -1.26
C GLY A 213 -16.47 18.05 0.21
N LYS A 214 -15.52 17.16 0.53
CA LYS A 214 -14.94 16.99 1.87
C LYS A 214 -13.81 18.00 2.17
N MET A 215 -13.13 18.49 1.13
CA MET A 215 -12.00 19.43 1.23
C MET A 215 -12.41 20.90 1.38
N MET A 216 -13.66 21.24 1.06
CA MET A 216 -14.24 22.60 1.15
C MET A 216 -14.95 22.82 2.48
#